data_AF-A4YS18-F1
#
_entry.id   AF-A4YS18-F1
#
_cell.length_a   1.000
_cell.length_b   1.000
_cell.length_c   1.000
_cell.angle_alpha   90.00
_cell.angle_beta   90.00
_cell.angle_gamma   90.00
#
_symmetry.space_group_name_H-M   'P 1'
#
loop_
_entity.id
_entity.type
_entity.pdbx_description
1 polymer ?
#
loop_
_entity_poly.entity_id
_entity_poly.type
_entity_poly.pdbx_seq_one_letter_code
_entity_poly.pdbx_strand_id
1 'polypeptide(L)' 'MTRMTSEDPEICDHARALSSPVALAFVRIVMSCRGVSEAAAQQIYLDYIHGAAMDRASDDVGCPVARSHQ' A
#
# COMPACT_ATOMS: atom_id res chain seq x y z
N MET A 1 16.27 -9.22 31.65
CA MET A 1 16.55 -8.84 30.25
C MET A 1 15.52 -9.50 29.34
N THR A 2 14.35 -8.88 29.20
CA THR A 2 13.35 -9.30 28.21
C THR A 2 13.64 -8.50 26.93
N ARG A 3 14.15 -9.18 25.90
CA ARG A 3 14.21 -8.65 24.53
C ARG A 3 12.78 -8.39 24.09
N MET A 4 12.32 -7.14 24.19
CA MET A 4 11.19 -6.66 23.42
C MET A 4 11.59 -6.80 21.96
N THR A 5 10.98 -7.76 21.27
CA THR A 5 11.11 -7.92 19.83
C THR A 5 10.70 -6.60 19.23
N SER A 6 11.64 -5.92 18.57
CA SER A 6 11.35 -4.85 17.64
C SER A 6 10.57 -5.49 16.51
N GLU A 7 9.26 -5.62 16.70
CA GLU A 7 8.31 -5.89 15.62
C GLU A 7 8.47 -4.69 14.70
N ASP A 8 9.21 -4.88 13.62
CA ASP A 8 9.37 -3.87 12.60
C ASP A 8 7.97 -3.43 12.18
N PRO A 9 7.60 -2.15 12.39
CA PRO A 9 6.22 -1.71 12.24
C PRO A 9 5.69 -1.98 10.83
N GLU A 10 6.57 -1.98 9.81
CA GLU A 10 6.20 -2.26 8.43
C GLU A 10 5.79 -3.72 8.21
N ILE A 11 6.44 -4.67 8.90
CA ILE A 11 6.06 -6.09 8.83
C ILE A 11 4.66 -6.30 9.43
N CYS A 12 4.34 -5.64 10.55
CA CYS A 12 3.01 -5.67 11.14
C CYS A 12 1.95 -5.05 10.24
N ASP A 13 2.25 -3.92 9.60
CA ASP A 13 1.32 -3.25 8.68
C ASP A 13 1.10 -4.05 7.40
N HIS A 14 2.12 -4.70 6.84
CA HIS A 14 1.96 -5.61 5.71
C HIS A 14 1.08 -6.81 6.04
N ALA A 15 1.33 -7.46 7.19
CA ALA A 15 0.51 -8.60 7.62
C ALA A 15 -0.96 -8.18 7.80
N ARG A 16 -1.19 -6.98 8.36
CA ARG A 16 -2.53 -6.41 8.48
C ARG A 16 -3.16 -6.14 7.12
N ALA A 17 -2.44 -5.53 6.19
CA ALA A 17 -2.93 -5.24 4.85
C ALA A 17 -3.30 -6.53 4.08
N LEU A 18 -2.47 -7.57 4.21
CA LEU A 18 -2.67 -8.87 3.55
C LEU A 18 -3.79 -9.71 4.17
N SER A 19 -4.15 -9.46 5.44
CA SER A 19 -5.29 -10.12 6.09
C SER A 19 -6.66 -9.66 5.58
N SER A 20 -6.72 -8.56 4.82
CA SER A 20 -7.97 -8.03 4.28
C SER A 20 -8.62 -9.00 3.29
N PRO A 21 -9.96 -9.15 3.30
CA PRO A 21 -10.66 -9.99 2.33
C PRO A 21 -10.40 -9.56 0.87
N VAL A 22 -10.15 -8.26 0.65
CA VAL A 22 -9.78 -7.72 -0.67
C VAL A 22 -8.40 -8.21 -1.09
N ALA A 23 -7.41 -8.17 -0.19
CA ALA A 23 -6.07 -8.67 -0.46
C ALA A 23 -6.09 -10.17 -0.76
N LEU A 24 -6.84 -10.95 0.03
CA LEU A 24 -6.99 -12.39 -0.18
C LEU A 24 -7.68 -12.75 -1.51
N ALA A 25 -8.66 -11.95 -1.94
CA ALA A 25 -9.29 -12.13 -3.25
C ALA A 25 -8.33 -11.76 -4.38
N PHE A 26 -7.63 -10.64 -4.26
CA PHE A 26 -6.63 -10.19 -5.22
C PHE A 26 -5.52 -11.22 -5.43
N VAL A 27 -4.92 -11.71 -4.33
CA VAL A 27 -3.85 -12.73 -4.37
C VAL A 27 -4.32 -13.97 -5.12
N ARG A 28 -5.53 -14.47 -4.80
CA ARG A 28 -6.11 -15.64 -5.50
C ARG A 28 -6.28 -15.39 -6.99
N ILE A 29 -6.83 -14.24 -7.37
CA ILE A 29 -7.04 -13.87 -8.78
C ILE A 29 -5.69 -13.79 -9.51
N VAL A 30 -4.70 -13.11 -8.94
CA VAL A 30 -3.38 -12.94 -9.55
C VAL A 30 -2.66 -14.28 -9.71
N MET A 31 -2.72 -15.15 -8.70
CA MET A 31 -2.18 -16.50 -8.80
C MET A 31 -2.84 -17.28 -9.94
N SER A 32 -4.17 -17.28 -10.05
CA SER A 32 -4.90 -18.00 -11.09
C SER A 32 -4.68 -17.43 -12.49
N CYS A 33 -4.59 -16.10 -12.64
CA CYS A 33 -4.46 -15.46 -13.94
C CYS A 33 -3.02 -15.41 -14.46
N ARG A 34 -2.03 -15.28 -13.58
CA ARG A 34 -0.62 -15.10 -13.96
C ARG A 34 0.27 -16.33 -13.69
N GLY A 35 -0.24 -17.34 -12.98
CA GLY A 35 0.54 -18.53 -12.63
C GLY A 35 1.74 -18.25 -11.72
N VAL A 36 1.65 -17.20 -10.89
CA VAL A 36 2.72 -16.78 -9.98
C VAL A 36 2.55 -17.41 -8.59
N SER A 37 3.62 -17.38 -7.79
CA SER A 37 3.57 -17.79 -6.39
C SER A 37 2.74 -16.83 -5.54
N GLU A 38 2.27 -17.31 -4.38
CA GLU A 38 1.54 -16.49 -3.42
C GLU A 38 2.37 -15.29 -2.96
N ALA A 39 3.64 -15.50 -2.63
CA ALA A 39 4.54 -14.42 -2.21
C ALA A 39 4.67 -13.34 -3.29
N ALA A 40 4.80 -13.72 -4.56
CA ALA A 40 4.86 -12.76 -5.67
C ALA A 40 3.53 -12.00 -5.83
N ALA A 41 2.38 -12.67 -5.65
CA ALA A 41 1.07 -12.03 -5.69
C ALA A 41 0.83 -11.06 -4.52
N GLN A 42 1.31 -11.40 -3.32
CA GLN A 42 1.28 -10.52 -2.14
C GLN A 42 2.14 -9.26 -2.37
N GLN A 43 3.35 -9.42 -2.92
CA GLN A 43 4.21 -8.28 -3.26
C GLN A 43 3.54 -7.34 -4.27
N ILE A 44 2.90 -7.88 -5.32
CA ILE A 44 2.14 -7.07 -6.29
C ILE A 44 1.03 -6.26 -5.60
N TYR A 45 0.34 -6.83 -4.61
CA TYR A 45 -0.69 -6.12 -3.85
C TYR A 45 -0.10 -5.00 -2.98
N LEU A 46 1.01 -5.27 -2.29
CA LEU A 46 1.70 -4.28 -1.47
C LEU A 46 2.23 -3.13 -2.32
N ASP A 47 2.85 -3.43 -3.47
CA ASP A 47 3.31 -2.41 -4.42
C ASP A 47 2.16 -1.53 -4.92
N TYR A 48 0.98 -2.12 -5.16
CA TYR A 48 -0.20 -1.36 -5.59
C TYR A 48 -0.68 -0.36 -4.54
N ILE A 49 -0.79 -0.78 -3.28
CA ILE A 49 -1.29 0.10 -2.21
C ILE A 49 -0.24 1.15 -1.79
N HIS A 50 1.04 0.83 -1.86
CA HIS A 50 2.12 1.78 -1.58
C HIS A 50 2.35 2.76 -2.75
N GLY A 51 2.28 2.27 -3.98
CA GLY A 51 2.35 3.12 -5.19
C GLY A 51 1.18 4.08 -5.30
N ALA A 52 -0.03 3.65 -4.93
CA ALA A 52 -1.21 4.52 -4.87
C ALA A 52 -1.14 5.58 -3.76
N ALA A 53 -0.40 5.31 -2.67
CA ALA A 53 -0.18 6.29 -1.61
C ALA A 53 0.73 7.45 -2.09
N MET A 54 1.65 7.19 -3.01
CA MET A 54 2.56 8.19 -3.56
C MET A 54 1.91 9.09 -4.62
N ASP A 55 0.97 8.54 -5.39
CA ASP A 55 0.22 9.29 -6.42
C ASP A 55 -0.75 10.32 -5.80
N ARG A 56 -1.36 10.00 -4.66
CA ARG A 56 -2.29 10.88 -3.93
C ARG A 56 -1.65 12.03 -3.17
N ALA A 57 -0.33 12.04 -3.03
CA ALA A 57 0.40 13.16 -2.42
C ALA A 57 0.65 14.32 -3.42
N SER A 58 0.33 14.12 -4.71
CA SER A 58 0.59 15.10 -5.78
C SER A 58 -0.58 16.04 -6.09
N ASP A 59 -1.72 15.90 -5.39
CA ASP A 59 -2.91 16.77 -5.56
C ASP A 59 -2.91 18.02 -4.66
N ASP A 60 -1.75 18.46 -4.13
CA ASP A 60 -1.60 19.82 -3.60
C ASP A 60 -1.36 20.81 -4.76
N VAL A 61 -2.34 20.90 -5.67
CA VAL A 61 -2.40 21.99 -6.65
C VAL A 61 -2.77 23.25 -5.88
N GLY A 62 -1.73 24.01 -5.53
CA GLY A 62 -1.84 25.28 -4.85
C GLY A 62 -2.92 26.18 -5.46
N CYS A 63 -3.84 26.64 -4.62
CA CYS A 63 -4.77 27.71 -4.94
C CYS A 63 -4.00 28.89 -5.54
N PRO A 64 -4.28 29.35 -6.77
CA PRO A 64 -3.69 30.58 -7.25
C PRO A 64 -4.20 31.72 -6.38
N VAL A 65 -3.26 32.40 -5.73
CA VAL A 65 -3.52 33.57 -4.89
C VAL A 65 -4.35 34.58 -5.69
N ALA A 66 -5.54 34.91 -5.19
CA ALA A 66 -6.33 35.99 -5.75
C ALA A 66 -5.54 37.29 -5.60
N ARG A 67 -5.00 37.79 -6.72
CA ARG A 67 -4.44 39.14 -6.81
C ARG A 67 -5.56 40.14 -6.59
N SER A 68 -5.74 40.59 -5.35
CA SER A 68 -6.51 41.79 -5.04
C SER A 68 -5.68 43.00 -5.45
N HIS A 69 -6.07 43.63 -6.56
CA HIS A 69 -5.66 44.99 -6.93
C HIS A 69 -6.91 45.87 -6.84
N GLN A 70 -7.07 46.59 -5.73
CA GLN A 70 -7.56 47.96 -5.68
C GLN A 70 -7.34 48.56 -4.30
#